data_AF-A0A2R6MJT3-F1
#
_entry.id   AF-A0A2R6MJT3-F1
#
_cell.length_a   1.000
_cell.length_b   1.000
_cell.length_c   1.000
_cell.angle_alpha   90.00
_cell.angle_beta   90.00
_cell.angle_gamma   90.00
#
_symmetry.space_group_name_H-M   'P 1'
#
loop_
_entity.id
_entity.type
_entity.pdbx_description
1 polymer ?
#
loop_
_entity_poly.entity_id
_entity_poly.type
_entity_poly.pdbx_seq_one_letter_code
_entity_poly.pdbx_strand_id
1 'polypeptide(L)'
;MQLSRRDVLRASGTLAGAQIGVTGPLTSRAVTVATQNLGLGVPLLDLLTEEQVDPVLVGERFAKLRASVVSERMAALAAELTAESPAIIGVQEGVLAERNGEPVVDFLASLERGFERAGGRYRRAAVSPNADITLPAEYDGERFDVRFHDRDALFVREDVAVDATDASTFAINASRRLDG
;
A
#
# COMPACT_ATOMS: atom_id res chain seq x y z
N MET A 1 32.53 -21.23 -9.22
CA MET A 1 32.82 -19.91 -8.63
C MET A 1 31.55 -19.08 -8.75
N GLN A 2 30.76 -18.99 -7.68
CA GLN A 2 29.48 -18.27 -7.65
C GLN A 2 29.77 -16.79 -7.43
N LEU A 3 29.38 -15.94 -8.38
CA LEU A 3 29.43 -14.49 -8.23
C LEU A 3 28.25 -14.05 -7.35
N SER A 4 28.55 -13.31 -6.30
CA SER A 4 27.56 -12.80 -5.36
C SER A 4 26.88 -11.55 -5.94
N ARG A 5 25.60 -11.33 -5.60
CA ARG A 5 24.81 -10.15 -5.99
C ARG A 5 25.49 -8.81 -5.66
N ARG A 6 26.45 -8.80 -4.73
CA ARG A 6 27.26 -7.62 -4.38
C ARG A 6 28.30 -7.23 -5.43
N ASP A 7 28.73 -8.15 -6.29
CA ASP A 7 29.75 -7.88 -7.32
C ASP A 7 29.13 -7.23 -8.58
N VAL A 8 27.87 -7.51 -8.85
CA VAL A 8 27.12 -6.90 -9.97
C VAL A 8 26.88 -5.40 -9.71
N LEU A 9 26.72 -4.98 -8.45
CA LEU A 9 26.49 -3.59 -8.08
C LEU A 9 27.74 -2.69 -8.12
N ARG A 10 28.95 -3.25 -8.25
CA ARG A 10 30.19 -2.46 -8.43
C ARG A 10 30.63 -2.32 -9.88
N ALA A 11 30.05 -3.07 -10.81
CA ALA A 11 30.49 -3.11 -12.21
C ALA A 11 29.86 -2.03 -13.11
N SER A 12 28.97 -1.18 -12.59
CA SER A 12 28.30 -0.14 -13.41
C SER A 12 29.15 1.12 -13.64
N GLY A 13 30.37 1.19 -13.10
CA GLY A 13 31.26 2.33 -13.25
C GLY A 13 32.28 2.15 -14.37
N THR A 14 31.86 2.32 -15.63
CA THR A 14 32.57 2.96 -16.77
C THR A 14 32.02 2.43 -18.09
N LEU A 15 31.04 3.14 -18.68
CA LEU A 15 30.83 3.12 -20.13
C LEU A 15 31.25 4.48 -20.66
N ALA A 16 32.45 4.51 -21.24
CA ALA A 16 32.86 5.58 -22.14
C ALA A 16 31.99 5.47 -23.40
N GLY A 17 30.99 6.33 -23.52
CA GLY A 17 30.12 6.48 -24.68
C GLY A 17 30.16 7.92 -25.16
N ALA A 18 30.39 8.10 -26.45
CA ALA A 18 30.60 9.37 -27.13
C ALA A 18 29.52 10.42 -26.79
N GLN A 19 29.98 11.64 -26.49
CA GLN A 19 29.11 12.78 -26.26
C GLN A 19 28.50 13.25 -27.60
N ILE A 20 27.19 13.04 -27.76
CA ILE A 20 26.36 13.87 -28.63
C ILE A 20 25.63 14.82 -27.67
N GLY A 21 26.00 16.10 -27.72
CA GLY A 21 25.59 17.11 -26.76
C GLY A 21 24.10 17.41 -26.81
N VAL A 22 23.46 17.27 -25.65
CA VAL A 22 22.34 18.12 -25.23
C VAL A 22 22.72 18.68 -23.87
N THR A 23 23.46 19.78 -23.86
CA THR A 23 23.75 20.53 -22.63
C THR A 23 22.56 21.43 -22.30
N GLY A 24 21.47 20.83 -21.86
CA GLY A 24 20.52 21.47 -20.95
C GLY A 24 20.82 20.99 -19.53
N PRO A 25 20.71 21.82 -18.48
CA PRO A 25 20.74 21.29 -17.14
C PRO A 25 19.59 20.29 -17.02
N LEU A 26 19.89 19.01 -16.78
CA LEU A 26 18.90 18.11 -16.19
C LEU A 26 18.64 18.69 -14.80
N THR A 27 17.67 19.60 -14.69
CA THR A 27 17.14 19.99 -13.39
C THR A 27 16.58 18.70 -12.80
N SER A 28 17.32 18.08 -11.88
CA SER A 28 16.81 16.94 -11.13
C SER A 28 15.64 17.46 -10.32
N ARG A 29 14.43 17.24 -10.83
CA ARG A 29 13.23 17.50 -10.05
C ARG A 29 13.21 16.40 -8.99
N ALA A 30 13.66 16.72 -7.79
CA ALA A 30 13.63 15.79 -6.68
C ALA A 30 12.15 15.44 -6.41
N VAL A 31 11.81 14.17 -6.57
CA VAL A 31 10.49 13.63 -6.21
C VAL A 31 10.62 13.01 -4.83
N THR A 32 9.82 13.48 -3.88
CA THR A 32 9.73 12.87 -2.56
C THR A 32 8.72 11.74 -2.58
N VAL A 33 9.12 10.58 -2.08
CA VAL A 33 8.29 9.37 -2.01
C VAL A 33 8.24 8.91 -0.57
N ALA A 34 7.04 8.66 -0.07
CA ALA A 34 6.81 8.01 1.21
C ALA A 34 6.27 6.60 0.97
N THR A 35 6.60 5.67 1.88
CA THR A 35 5.97 4.35 1.93
C THR A 35 5.47 4.10 3.34
N GLN A 36 4.27 3.55 3.48
CA GLN A 36 3.66 3.29 4.78
C GLN A 36 2.83 2.01 4.75
N ASN A 37 3.19 1.05 5.61
CA ASN A 37 2.29 -0.03 5.96
C ASN A 37 1.26 0.51 6.97
N LEU A 38 -0.03 0.40 6.67
CA LEU A 38 -1.10 0.97 7.51
C LEU A 38 -1.36 0.15 8.79
N GLY A 39 -0.84 -1.07 8.84
CA GLY A 39 -0.85 -1.94 10.00
C GLY A 39 -2.25 -2.34 10.44
N LEU A 40 -2.66 -3.55 10.07
CA LEU A 40 -3.96 -4.10 10.44
C LEU A 40 -4.20 -4.11 11.97
N GLY A 41 -3.13 -4.16 12.76
CA GLY A 41 -3.17 -4.11 14.22
C GLY A 41 -3.55 -5.44 14.87
N VAL A 42 -3.83 -6.46 14.07
CA VAL A 42 -4.06 -7.84 14.47
C VAL A 42 -3.43 -8.77 13.41
N PRO A 43 -2.89 -9.93 13.80
CA PRO A 43 -2.24 -10.87 12.87
C PRO A 43 -3.28 -11.69 12.09
N LEU A 44 -4.21 -11.05 11.37
CA LEU A 44 -5.23 -11.78 10.61
C LEU A 44 -4.66 -12.49 9.38
N LEU A 45 -3.64 -11.90 8.74
CA LEU A 45 -3.05 -12.47 7.53
C LEU A 45 -2.25 -13.75 7.79
N ASP A 46 -1.79 -13.99 9.03
CA ASP A 46 -1.15 -15.25 9.43
C ASP A 46 -2.11 -16.45 9.28
N LEU A 47 -3.43 -16.22 9.30
CA LEU A 47 -4.43 -17.27 9.08
C LEU A 47 -4.40 -17.83 7.66
N LEU A 48 -3.79 -17.11 6.71
CA LEU A 48 -3.67 -17.54 5.31
C LEU A 48 -2.71 -18.72 5.13
N THR A 49 -1.80 -18.93 6.07
CA THR A 49 -0.80 -20.00 6.01
C THR A 49 -1.22 -21.27 6.76
N GLU A 50 -2.36 -21.24 7.45
CA GLU A 50 -2.84 -22.35 8.27
C GLU A 50 -3.65 -23.35 7.43
N GLU A 51 -3.39 -24.65 7.60
CA GLU A 51 -4.19 -25.70 6.95
C GLU A 51 -5.62 -25.75 7.48
N GLN A 52 -5.82 -25.35 8.74
CA GLN A 52 -7.13 -25.25 9.38
C GLN A 52 -7.22 -23.96 10.18
N VAL A 53 -8.25 -23.17 9.88
CA VAL A 53 -8.52 -21.91 10.56
C VAL A 53 -9.63 -22.12 11.60
N ASP A 54 -9.34 -21.84 12.87
CA ASP A 54 -10.32 -21.88 13.97
C ASP A 54 -11.26 -20.66 13.88
N PRO A 55 -12.58 -20.85 13.65
CA PRO A 55 -13.54 -19.75 13.56
C PRO A 55 -13.60 -18.86 14.81
N VAL A 56 -13.35 -19.41 16.00
CA VAL A 56 -13.34 -18.64 17.26
C VAL A 56 -12.20 -17.63 17.23
N LEU A 57 -11.01 -18.06 16.81
CA LEU A 57 -9.85 -17.19 16.66
C LEU A 57 -10.07 -16.09 15.60
N VAL A 58 -10.73 -16.41 14.49
CA VAL A 58 -11.11 -15.42 13.47
C VAL A 58 -12.03 -14.36 14.09
N GLY A 59 -13.07 -14.79 14.82
CA GLY A 59 -14.03 -13.91 15.48
C GLY A 59 -13.37 -13.00 16.50
N GLU A 60 -12.47 -13.53 17.34
CA GLU A 60 -11.71 -12.74 18.32
C GLU A 60 -10.82 -11.68 17.65
N ARG A 61 -10.08 -12.05 16.60
CA ARG A 61 -9.20 -11.11 15.87
C ARG A 61 -10.02 -10.04 15.15
N PHE A 62 -11.16 -10.40 14.56
CA PHE A 62 -12.07 -9.45 13.95
C PHE A 62 -12.69 -8.49 14.97
N ALA A 63 -13.09 -8.99 16.14
CA ALA A 63 -13.59 -8.14 17.23
C ALA A 63 -12.53 -7.13 17.71
N LYS A 64 -11.26 -7.57 17.84
CA LYS A 64 -10.12 -6.69 18.16
C LYS A 64 -9.87 -5.64 17.08
N LEU A 65 -9.94 -6.02 15.79
CA LEU A 65 -9.85 -5.07 14.68
C LEU A 65 -10.91 -3.99 14.78
N ARG A 66 -12.18 -4.38 14.99
CA ARG A 66 -13.31 -3.45 15.13
C ARG A 66 -13.16 -2.52 16.34
N ALA A 67 -12.57 -3.02 17.43
CA ALA A 67 -12.26 -2.22 18.61
C ALA A 67 -11.05 -1.30 18.42
N SER A 68 -10.17 -1.57 17.44
CA SER A 68 -9.06 -0.69 17.12
C SER A 68 -9.60 0.58 16.45
N VAL A 69 -9.25 1.74 17.00
CA VAL A 69 -9.68 3.07 16.50
C VAL A 69 -9.04 3.41 15.14
N VAL A 70 -9.31 2.61 14.10
CA VAL A 70 -8.67 2.72 12.78
C VAL A 70 -8.82 4.12 12.20
N SER A 71 -10.01 4.71 12.29
CA SER A 71 -10.26 6.07 11.80
C SER A 71 -9.34 7.13 12.41
N GLU A 72 -9.06 7.03 13.72
CA GLU A 72 -8.17 7.97 14.41
C GLU A 72 -6.72 7.73 14.02
N ARG A 73 -6.29 6.46 13.94
CA ARG A 73 -4.94 6.10 13.49
C ARG A 73 -4.67 6.57 12.06
N MET A 74 -5.60 6.33 11.14
CA MET A 74 -5.49 6.78 9.76
C MET A 74 -5.50 8.31 9.66
N ALA A 75 -6.28 9.01 10.49
CA ALA A 75 -6.25 10.47 10.55
C ALA A 75 -4.90 11.00 11.03
N ALA A 76 -4.30 10.38 12.06
CA ALA A 76 -2.98 10.76 12.55
C ALA A 76 -1.88 10.54 11.48
N LEU A 77 -1.86 9.37 10.83
CA LEU A 77 -0.93 9.08 9.73
C LEU A 77 -1.12 10.06 8.56
N ALA A 78 -2.36 10.35 8.18
CA ALA A 78 -2.64 11.29 7.11
C ALA A 78 -2.18 12.72 7.43
N ALA A 79 -2.29 13.15 8.69
CA ALA A 79 -1.80 14.46 9.13
C ALA A 79 -0.27 14.56 9.01
N GLU A 80 0.46 13.52 9.44
CA GLU A 80 1.92 13.45 9.31
C GLU A 80 2.34 13.45 7.83
N LEU A 81 1.75 12.58 7.01
CA LEU A 81 2.02 12.52 5.58
C LEU A 81 1.68 13.86 4.89
N THR A 82 0.61 14.53 5.29
CA THR A 82 0.25 15.85 4.75
C THR A 82 1.30 16.91 5.12
N ALA A 83 1.78 16.91 6.36
CA ALA A 83 2.79 17.84 6.83
C ALA A 83 4.12 17.68 6.08
N GLU A 84 4.55 16.45 5.82
CA GLU A 84 5.76 16.14 5.04
C GLU A 84 5.58 16.38 3.53
N SER A 85 4.33 16.41 3.06
CA SER A 85 3.96 16.70 1.67
C SER A 85 4.76 15.89 0.63
N PRO A 86 4.88 14.56 0.73
CA PRO A 86 5.49 13.75 -0.32
C PRO A 86 4.72 13.89 -1.64
N ALA A 87 5.41 13.82 -2.77
CA ALA A 87 4.77 13.83 -4.08
C ALA A 87 3.96 12.54 -4.33
N ILE A 88 4.48 11.41 -3.85
CA ILE A 88 3.88 10.08 -4.01
C ILE A 88 3.92 9.36 -2.66
N ILE A 89 2.84 8.67 -2.31
CA ILE A 89 2.73 7.83 -1.12
C ILE A 89 2.33 6.43 -1.57
N GLY A 90 3.18 5.44 -1.33
CA GLY A 90 2.81 4.04 -1.41
C GLY A 90 2.30 3.55 -0.07
N VAL A 91 1.15 2.89 -0.04
CA VAL A 91 0.64 2.26 1.18
C VAL A 91 0.45 0.77 0.99
N GLN A 92 0.75 0.03 2.05
CA GLN A 92 0.50 -1.40 2.18
C GLN A 92 -0.55 -1.66 3.26
N GLU A 93 -1.20 -2.82 3.22
CA GLU A 93 -2.26 -3.21 4.17
C GLU A 93 -3.47 -2.27 4.16
N GLY A 94 -3.90 -1.85 2.98
CA GLY A 94 -5.11 -1.07 2.71
C GLY A 94 -6.40 -1.87 2.88
N VAL A 95 -6.51 -2.61 3.99
CA VAL A 95 -7.55 -3.60 4.23
C VAL A 95 -8.95 -2.98 4.21
N LEU A 96 -9.86 -3.61 3.45
CA LEU A 96 -11.30 -3.52 3.63
C LEU A 96 -11.76 -4.82 4.31
N ALA A 97 -12.38 -4.69 5.49
CA ALA A 97 -12.95 -5.82 6.21
C ALA A 97 -14.48 -5.72 6.22
N GLU A 98 -15.13 -6.83 5.90
CA GLU A 98 -16.58 -6.95 5.81
C GLU A 98 -17.08 -8.03 6.76
N ARG A 99 -18.31 -7.87 7.25
CA ARG A 99 -19.04 -8.88 8.02
C ARG A 99 -20.30 -9.23 7.26
N ASN A 100 -20.46 -10.49 6.87
CA ASN A 100 -21.60 -10.97 6.06
C ASN A 100 -21.83 -10.09 4.80
N GLY A 101 -20.75 -9.62 4.17
CA GLY A 101 -20.79 -8.75 2.99
C GLY A 101 -21.00 -7.25 3.27
N GLU A 102 -21.16 -6.84 4.53
CA GLU A 102 -21.29 -5.43 4.91
C GLU A 102 -19.95 -4.85 5.36
N PRO A 103 -19.47 -3.74 4.78
CA PRO A 103 -18.24 -3.08 5.20
C PRO A 103 -18.26 -2.66 6.67
N VAL A 104 -17.26 -3.10 7.44
CA VAL A 104 -17.07 -2.71 8.84
C VAL A 104 -15.94 -1.70 8.99
N VAL A 105 -14.86 -1.88 8.24
CA VAL A 105 -13.73 -0.93 8.21
C VAL A 105 -13.07 -0.92 6.85
N ASP A 106 -12.73 0.28 6.36
CA ASP A 106 -11.91 0.48 5.16
C ASP A 106 -10.76 1.43 5.53
N PHE A 107 -9.53 0.90 5.50
CA PHE A 107 -8.32 1.63 5.86
C PHE A 107 -8.00 2.72 4.83
N LEU A 108 -8.12 2.42 3.53
CA LEU A 108 -7.84 3.39 2.46
C LEU A 108 -8.84 4.53 2.49
N ALA A 109 -10.13 4.23 2.64
CA ALA A 109 -11.15 5.27 2.75
C ALA A 109 -10.99 6.11 4.03
N SER A 110 -10.51 5.51 5.12
CA SER A 110 -10.22 6.22 6.36
C SER A 110 -8.99 7.13 6.24
N LEU A 111 -7.96 6.69 5.50
CA LEU A 111 -6.78 7.49 5.20
C LEU A 111 -7.12 8.68 4.30
N GLU A 112 -7.95 8.48 3.26
CA GLU A 112 -8.44 9.55 2.38
C GLU A 112 -9.19 10.64 3.15
N ARG A 113 -10.14 10.24 4.01
CA ARG A 113 -10.81 11.19 4.92
C ARG A 113 -9.82 11.89 5.84
N GLY A 114 -8.75 11.21 6.25
CA GLY A 114 -7.66 11.78 7.02
C GLY A 114 -6.93 12.88 6.25
N PHE A 115 -6.61 12.66 4.97
CA PHE A 115 -5.97 13.66 4.11
C PHE A 115 -6.87 14.89 3.96
N GLU A 116 -8.15 14.69 3.65
CA GLU A 116 -9.11 15.79 3.53
C GLU A 116 -9.18 16.64 4.81
N ARG A 117 -9.24 15.99 5.98
CA ARG A 117 -9.26 16.68 7.28
C ARG A 117 -7.98 17.44 7.59
N ALA A 118 -6.83 16.92 7.17
CA ALA A 118 -5.54 17.56 7.34
C ALA A 118 -5.27 18.67 6.30
N GLY A 119 -6.17 18.87 5.32
CA GLY A 119 -5.97 19.78 4.20
C GLY A 119 -5.03 19.24 3.11
N GLY A 120 -4.66 17.95 3.19
CA GLY A 120 -3.87 17.26 2.19
C GLY A 120 -4.69 16.96 0.94
N ARG A 121 -4.13 17.24 -0.23
CA ARG A 121 -4.76 16.97 -1.52
C ARG A 121 -4.04 15.81 -2.20
N TYR A 122 -4.46 14.61 -1.85
CA TYR A 122 -3.98 13.36 -2.41
C TYR A 122 -5.12 12.62 -3.08
N ARG A 123 -4.87 12.14 -4.30
CA ARG A 123 -5.79 11.27 -5.02
C ARG A 123 -5.19 9.87 -5.14
N ARG A 124 -6.04 8.85 -5.09
CA ARG A 124 -5.63 7.49 -5.37
C ARG A 124 -5.29 7.36 -6.86
N ALA A 125 -4.03 7.03 -7.16
CA ALA A 125 -3.54 6.84 -8.52
C ALA A 125 -3.62 5.38 -8.96
N ALA A 126 -3.45 4.43 -8.03
CA ALA A 126 -3.54 3.01 -8.31
C ALA A 126 -3.92 2.20 -7.07
N VAL A 127 -4.46 1.01 -7.30
CA VAL A 127 -4.72 -0.01 -6.29
C VAL A 127 -4.27 -1.36 -6.86
N SER A 128 -3.50 -2.11 -6.08
CA SER A 128 -3.15 -3.49 -6.40
C SER A 128 -3.75 -4.41 -5.33
N PRO A 129 -4.63 -5.37 -5.69
CA PRO A 129 -5.09 -6.38 -4.75
C PRO A 129 -3.91 -7.29 -4.34
N ASN A 130 -3.85 -7.66 -3.07
CA ASN A 130 -2.86 -8.59 -2.53
C ASN A 130 -3.51 -9.91 -2.09
N ALA A 131 -4.51 -9.84 -1.22
CA ALA A 131 -5.27 -11.00 -0.76
C ALA A 131 -6.77 -10.68 -0.71
N ASP A 132 -7.60 -11.66 -1.05
CA ASP A 132 -9.06 -11.58 -0.91
C ASP A 132 -9.55 -12.91 -0.35
N ILE A 133 -9.92 -12.90 0.93
CA ILE A 133 -10.29 -14.11 1.66
C ILE A 133 -11.59 -13.94 2.41
N THR A 134 -12.38 -15.00 2.43
CA THR A 134 -13.55 -15.12 3.29
C THR A 134 -13.33 -16.27 4.26
N LEU A 135 -13.50 -16.01 5.56
CA LEU A 135 -13.29 -16.97 6.63
C LEU A 135 -14.56 -17.04 7.50
N PRO A 136 -14.97 -18.25 7.92
CA PRO A 136 -15.99 -18.39 8.94
C PRO A 136 -15.45 -17.86 10.27
N ALA A 137 -16.28 -17.15 11.02
CA ALA A 137 -15.95 -16.60 12.32
C ALA A 137 -17.03 -16.96 13.35
N GLU A 138 -16.62 -17.11 14.61
CA GLU A 138 -17.48 -17.27 15.76
C GLU A 138 -17.03 -16.31 16.86
N TYR A 139 -17.94 -15.48 17.38
CA TYR A 139 -17.65 -14.57 18.49
C TYR A 139 -18.91 -14.35 19.32
N ASP A 140 -18.79 -14.47 20.64
CA ASP A 140 -19.91 -14.31 21.60
C ASP A 140 -21.12 -15.21 21.26
N GLY A 141 -20.85 -16.44 20.81
CA GLY A 141 -21.86 -17.42 20.41
C GLY A 141 -22.55 -17.15 19.06
N GLU A 142 -22.18 -16.08 18.36
CA GLU A 142 -22.70 -15.77 17.03
C GLU A 142 -21.71 -16.23 15.95
N ARG A 143 -22.24 -16.89 14.90
CA ARG A 143 -21.48 -17.25 13.70
C ARG A 143 -21.76 -16.29 12.56
N PHE A 144 -20.71 -15.88 11.87
CA PHE A 144 -20.78 -14.97 10.73
C PHE A 144 -19.57 -15.18 9.81
N ASP A 145 -19.66 -14.71 8.58
CA ASP A 145 -18.52 -14.70 7.67
C ASP A 145 -17.82 -13.35 7.73
N VAL A 146 -16.48 -13.41 7.70
CA VAL A 146 -15.63 -12.22 7.60
C VAL A 146 -14.87 -12.29 6.30
N ARG A 147 -14.92 -11.21 5.53
CA ARG A 147 -14.14 -11.06 4.32
C ARG A 147 -13.07 -9.98 4.52
N PHE A 148 -11.85 -10.27 4.11
CA PHE A 148 -10.75 -9.31 4.10
C PHE A 148 -10.24 -9.13 2.67
N HIS A 149 -10.26 -7.90 2.21
CA HIS A 149 -9.63 -7.46 0.97
C HIS A 149 -8.39 -6.66 1.31
N ASP A 150 -7.23 -7.32 1.25
CA ASP A 150 -5.94 -6.67 1.39
C ASP A 150 -5.49 -6.06 0.05
N ARG A 151 -5.04 -4.82 0.11
CA ARG A 151 -4.76 -3.98 -1.05
C ARG A 151 -3.58 -3.08 -0.76
N ASP A 152 -2.68 -2.97 -1.73
CA ASP A 152 -1.72 -1.89 -1.77
C ASP A 152 -2.29 -0.74 -2.61
N ALA A 153 -1.90 0.49 -2.31
CA ALA A 153 -2.34 1.64 -3.08
C ALA A 153 -1.24 2.68 -3.26
N LEU A 154 -1.32 3.41 -4.37
CA LEU A 154 -0.53 4.60 -4.61
C LEU A 154 -1.44 5.82 -4.49
N PHE A 155 -1.03 6.77 -3.67
CA PHE A 155 -1.60 8.11 -3.62
C PHE A 155 -0.61 9.10 -4.22
N VAL A 156 -1.14 10.06 -4.96
CA VAL A 156 -0.35 11.10 -5.58
C VAL A 156 -0.94 12.45 -5.23
N ARG A 157 -0.06 13.39 -4.89
CA ARG A 157 -0.45 14.77 -4.60
C ARG A 157 -1.06 15.39 -5.85
N GLU A 158 -2.17 16.11 -5.72
CA GLU A 158 -2.96 16.54 -6.89
C GLU A 158 -2.23 17.49 -7.86
N ASP A 159 -1.20 18.21 -7.39
CA ASP A 159 -0.34 19.08 -8.21
C ASP A 159 0.73 18.29 -8.99
N VAL A 160 0.83 16.98 -8.79
CA VAL A 160 1.76 16.10 -9.48
C VAL A 160 1.06 15.44 -10.66
N ALA A 161 1.53 15.77 -11.86
CA ALA A 161 1.13 15.10 -13.08
C ALA A 161 1.58 13.63 -13.05
N VAL A 162 0.66 12.73 -13.37
CA VAL A 162 0.91 11.30 -13.47
C VAL A 162 0.44 10.86 -14.84
N ASP A 163 1.28 10.10 -15.52
CA ASP A 163 0.94 9.46 -16.79
C ASP A 163 1.34 7.98 -16.72
N ALA A 164 0.71 7.15 -17.56
CA ALA A 164 1.06 5.76 -17.77
C ALA A 164 1.14 4.88 -16.50
N THR A 165 0.26 5.11 -15.52
CA THR A 165 0.18 4.31 -14.28
C THR A 165 -0.13 2.84 -14.59
N ASP A 166 0.58 1.93 -13.95
CA ASP A 166 0.32 0.49 -13.99
C ASP A 166 0.42 -0.09 -12.57
N ALA A 167 -0.47 -1.01 -12.24
CA ALA A 167 -0.51 -1.66 -10.94
C ALA A 167 -0.99 -3.11 -11.10
N SER A 168 -0.09 -4.02 -10.75
CA SER A 168 -0.34 -5.46 -10.74
C SER A 168 0.67 -6.16 -9.84
N THR A 169 0.48 -7.46 -9.65
CA THR A 169 1.53 -8.32 -9.11
C THR A 169 2.54 -8.65 -10.21
N PHE A 170 3.75 -8.08 -10.09
CA PHE A 170 4.79 -8.26 -11.10
C PHE A 170 5.75 -9.40 -10.73
N ALA A 171 5.80 -10.46 -11.55
CA ALA A 171 6.78 -11.54 -11.41
C ALA A 171 8.19 -11.15 -11.91
N ILE A 172 8.25 -10.14 -12.78
CA ILE A 172 9.45 -9.48 -13.27
C ILE A 172 9.20 -7.97 -13.27
N ASN A 173 10.23 -7.16 -13.06
CA ASN A 173 10.08 -5.71 -13.04
C ASN A 173 9.39 -5.21 -14.31
N ALA A 174 8.31 -4.45 -14.15
CA ALA A 174 7.69 -3.74 -15.26
C ALA A 174 8.69 -2.73 -15.83
N SER A 175 8.85 -2.73 -17.16
CA SER A 175 9.60 -1.70 -17.87
C SER A 175 8.70 -1.11 -18.95
N ARG A 176 8.48 0.20 -18.90
CA ARG A 176 7.75 0.92 -19.95
C ARG A 176 8.62 2.06 -20.47
N ARG A 177 8.67 2.19 -21.80
CA ARG A 177 9.23 3.40 -22.42
C ARG A 177 8.15 4.48 -22.33
N LEU A 178 8.51 5.63 -21.79
CA LEU A 178 7.68 6.82 -21.89
C LEU A 178 8.08 7.49 -23.21
N ASP A 179 7.18 7.48 -24.19
CA ASP A 179 7.35 8.28 -25.39
C ASP A 179 6.94 9.71 -25.01
N GLY A 180 7.88 10.65 -25.17
CA GLY A 180 7.74 12.05 -24.76
C GLY A 180 6.98 12.90 -25.76
#